data_AF-A0A6C0IQX0-F1
#
_entry.id   AF-A0A6C0IQX0-F1
#
_cell.length_a   1.000
_cell.length_b   1.000
_cell.length_c   1.000
_cell.angle_alpha   90.00
_cell.angle_beta   90.00
_cell.angle_gamma   90.00
#
_symmetry.space_group_name_H-M   'P 1'
#
loop_
_entity.id
_entity.type
_entity.pdbx_description
1 polymer ?
#
loop_
_entity_poly.entity_id
_entity_poly.type
_entity_poly.pdbx_seq_one_letter_code
_entity_poly.pdbx_strand_id
1 'polypeptide(L)'
;MRYTLDDFQKCAVDDILTTDIKEKIDSLVSKLGISINEVRKVKRGRGEGKNDNWEKHRPDPNFKTTVFEEKVGKEKILTQVMACLNKLNEKNYEKGKEQIIEILAQLDKEEGDNSSDIIDIFVNTSLSNPFYCKHYIKMLLEAVLIQEQYNDTFIKRDFIQDYKNRLQQIEYVSSDEDFNKHCNINKENDRRRGLCIFIIELVVQQVYDEENLYNIFTYLIEVLEENETDKALTNITEEIVENINVLFTTSYDIIKSQHYFDNIKETLRRCKEKKDKAGITKRMLFKFMDICDKL
;
A
#
# COMPACT_ATOMS: atom_id res chain seq x y z
N MET A 1 22.66 7.66 31.89
CA MET A 1 22.16 7.64 33.28
C MET A 1 21.26 6.44 33.44
N ARG A 2 21.57 5.52 34.36
CA ARG A 2 20.68 4.40 34.73
C ARG A 2 20.07 4.74 36.07
N TYR A 3 18.74 4.86 36.12
CA TYR A 3 18.01 5.07 37.36
C TYR A 3 18.04 3.79 38.21
N THR A 4 18.22 3.96 39.51
CA THR A 4 18.26 2.91 40.51
C THR A 4 16.90 2.76 41.20
N LEU A 5 16.72 1.65 41.92
CA LEU A 5 15.51 1.38 42.72
C LEU A 5 15.30 2.46 43.81
N ASP A 6 16.39 3.04 44.31
CA ASP A 6 16.37 4.17 45.25
C ASP A 6 15.83 5.46 44.60
N ASP A 7 16.09 5.66 43.31
CA ASP A 7 15.56 6.82 42.58
C ASP A 7 14.04 6.71 42.42
N PHE A 8 13.51 5.48 42.34
CA PHE A 8 12.07 5.23 42.31
C PHE A 8 11.42 5.47 43.67
N GLN A 9 12.06 5.05 44.76
CA GLN A 9 11.54 5.28 46.13
C GLN A 9 11.52 6.76 46.51
N LYS A 10 12.45 7.57 45.99
CA LYS A 10 12.43 9.03 46.18
C LYS A 10 11.26 9.73 45.47
N CYS A 11 10.72 9.12 44.41
CA CYS A 11 9.57 9.62 43.67
C CYS A 11 8.23 9.01 44.14
N ALA A 12 8.27 8.02 45.03
CA ALA A 12 7.09 7.47 45.67
C ALA A 12 6.60 8.47 46.72
N VAL A 13 5.93 9.52 46.26
CA VAL A 13 5.11 10.37 47.11
C VAL A 13 3.94 9.51 47.58
N ASP A 14 3.77 9.38 48.90
CA ASP A 14 2.54 8.87 49.51
C ASP A 14 1.40 9.87 49.23
N ASP A 15 0.91 9.89 47.98
CA ASP A 15 -0.28 10.63 47.56
C ASP A 15 -1.52 9.91 48.08
N ILE A 16 -1.67 9.93 49.41
CA ILE A 16 -2.93 9.58 50.05
C ILE A 16 -3.87 10.75 49.79
N LEU A 17 -4.76 10.60 48.81
CA LEU A 17 -5.88 11.53 48.59
C LEU A 17 -6.54 11.83 49.93
N THR A 18 -6.59 13.12 50.29
CA THR A 18 -7.22 13.60 51.53
C THR A 18 -8.69 13.21 51.55
N THR A 19 -9.22 12.97 52.75
CA THR A 19 -10.58 12.47 52.99
C THR A 19 -11.65 13.35 52.31
N ASP A 20 -11.43 14.67 52.29
CA ASP A 20 -12.31 15.65 51.64
C ASP A 20 -12.40 15.48 50.11
N ILE A 21 -11.30 15.06 49.47
CA ILE A 21 -11.29 14.78 48.03
C ILE A 21 -12.05 13.48 47.73
N LYS A 22 -11.94 12.47 48.60
CA LYS A 22 -12.67 11.20 48.46
C LYS A 22 -14.18 11.42 48.56
N GLU A 23 -14.63 12.22 49.51
CA GLU A 23 -16.06 12.54 49.67
C GLU A 23 -16.65 13.28 48.46
N LYS A 24 -15.87 14.19 47.85
CA LYS A 24 -16.27 14.88 46.60
C LYS A 24 -16.38 13.92 45.42
N ILE A 25 -15.46 12.96 45.31
CA ILE A 25 -15.51 11.91 44.28
C ILE A 25 -16.75 11.04 44.46
N ASP A 26 -17.05 10.60 45.69
CA ASP A 26 -18.23 9.77 45.98
C ASP A 26 -19.55 10.50 45.68
N SER A 27 -19.63 11.81 45.99
CA SER A 27 -20.78 12.65 45.64
C SER A 27 -20.99 12.77 44.12
N LEU A 28 -19.90 12.95 43.36
CA LEU A 28 -19.94 13.02 41.90
C LEU A 28 -20.40 11.70 41.28
N VAL A 29 -19.89 10.59 41.80
CA VAL A 29 -20.20 9.23 41.33
C VAL A 29 -21.68 8.91 41.54
N SER A 30 -22.23 9.27 42.71
CA SER A 30 -23.65 9.12 43.00
C SER A 30 -24.53 9.96 42.06
N LYS A 31 -24.14 11.21 41.80
CA LYS A 31 -24.89 12.10 40.88
C LYS A 31 -24.87 11.65 39.42
N LEU A 32 -23.78 11.02 38.99
CA LEU A 32 -23.61 10.57 37.61
C LEU A 32 -24.11 9.15 37.36
N GLY A 33 -24.55 8.42 38.40
CA GLY A 33 -25.05 7.04 38.27
C GLY A 33 -23.98 6.05 37.79
N ILE A 34 -22.71 6.34 38.04
CA ILE A 34 -21.57 5.52 37.58
C ILE A 34 -21.22 4.49 38.65
N SER A 35 -21.13 3.21 38.28
CA SER A 35 -20.58 2.18 39.16
C SER A 35 -19.05 2.14 39.02
N ILE A 36 -18.30 2.59 40.03
CA ILE A 36 -16.82 2.54 40.01
C ILE A 36 -16.29 1.13 40.34
N ASN A 37 -17.12 0.24 40.88
CA ASN A 37 -16.68 -1.08 41.34
C ASN A 37 -16.61 -2.14 40.24
N GLU A 38 -16.93 -1.80 38.99
CA GLU A 38 -16.68 -2.68 37.85
C GLU A 38 -15.49 -2.21 37.04
N VAL A 39 -14.29 -2.37 37.62
CA VAL A 39 -13.12 -2.62 36.77
C VAL A 39 -13.45 -3.87 35.97
N ARG A 40 -13.80 -3.73 34.69
CA ARG A 40 -13.82 -4.86 33.75
C ARG A 40 -12.45 -5.51 33.85
N LYS A 41 -12.36 -6.61 34.60
CA LYS A 41 -11.18 -7.47 34.60
C LYS A 41 -11.06 -7.99 33.18
N VAL A 42 -10.24 -7.33 32.37
CA VAL A 42 -9.67 -7.94 31.18
C VAL A 42 -8.94 -9.17 31.71
N LYS A 43 -9.54 -10.35 31.53
CA LYS A 43 -8.89 -11.62 31.82
C LYS A 43 -7.70 -11.74 30.87
N ARG A 44 -6.57 -11.14 31.23
CA ARG A 44 -5.27 -11.60 30.78
C ARG A 44 -5.07 -12.93 31.49
N GLY A 45 -5.43 -14.02 30.82
CA GLY A 45 -5.20 -15.37 31.32
C GLY A 45 -3.72 -15.64 31.44
N ARG A 46 -3.11 -15.24 32.56
CA ARG A 46 -1.93 -15.91 33.11
C ARG A 46 -2.49 -17.04 33.98
N GLY A 47 -2.46 -18.25 33.44
CA GLY A 47 -2.80 -19.45 34.20
C GLY A 47 -1.80 -19.62 35.32
N GLU A 48 -2.24 -19.45 36.56
CA GLU A 48 -1.58 -20.02 37.72
C GLU A 48 -1.80 -21.53 37.68
N GLY A 49 -0.71 -22.28 37.76
CA GLY A 49 -0.69 -23.73 37.65
C GLY A 49 -1.62 -24.40 38.67
N LYS A 50 -2.67 -25.03 38.15
CA LYS A 50 -3.45 -26.06 38.85
C LYS A 50 -3.54 -27.26 37.93
N ASN A 51 -2.80 -28.30 38.32
CA ASN A 51 -2.68 -29.61 37.67
C ASN A 51 -2.39 -29.57 36.17
N ASP A 52 -1.13 -29.83 35.87
CA ASP A 52 -0.62 -30.30 34.58
C ASP A 52 -1.50 -31.43 34.02
N ASN A 53 -2.54 -31.06 33.29
CA ASN A 53 -3.21 -31.97 32.37
C ASN A 53 -2.56 -31.79 31.00
N TRP A 54 -1.43 -32.49 30.80
CA TRP A 54 -0.68 -32.54 29.54
C TRP A 54 -1.53 -32.95 28.34
N GLU A 55 -2.74 -33.48 28.55
CA GLU A 55 -3.67 -33.84 27.48
C GLU A 55 -4.31 -32.65 26.75
N LYS A 56 -4.28 -31.43 27.32
CA LYS A 56 -4.79 -30.21 26.64
C LYS A 56 -3.79 -29.57 25.67
N HIS A 57 -2.55 -30.06 25.65
CA HIS A 57 -1.52 -29.66 24.69
C HIS A 57 -1.33 -30.71 23.58
N ARG A 58 -2.31 -31.59 23.35
CA ARG A 58 -2.29 -32.39 22.11
C ARG A 58 -2.28 -31.40 20.94
N PRO A 59 -1.28 -31.48 20.04
CA PRO A 59 -1.32 -30.72 18.80
C PRO A 59 -2.66 -31.02 18.14
N ASP A 60 -3.34 -29.98 17.64
CA ASP A 60 -4.59 -30.14 16.90
C ASP A 60 -4.40 -31.29 15.89
N PRO A 61 -5.24 -32.34 15.91
CA PRO A 61 -5.17 -33.42 14.93
C PRO A 61 -5.23 -32.92 13.48
N ASN A 62 -5.74 -31.70 13.27
CA ASN A 62 -5.81 -31.00 12.00
C ASN A 62 -4.66 -29.99 11.79
N PHE A 63 -3.67 -29.92 12.68
CA PHE A 63 -2.47 -29.12 12.47
C PHE A 63 -1.67 -29.71 11.32
N LYS A 64 -1.90 -29.17 10.13
CA LYS A 64 -1.06 -29.44 8.97
C LYS A 64 0.24 -28.68 9.17
N THR A 65 1.30 -29.40 9.53
CA THR A 65 2.67 -28.88 9.50
C THR A 65 2.90 -28.23 8.15
N THR A 66 3.28 -26.95 8.13
CA THR A 66 3.63 -26.25 6.91
C THR A 66 4.86 -26.93 6.31
N VAL A 67 4.65 -27.70 5.25
CA VAL A 67 5.74 -28.26 4.45
C VAL A 67 6.31 -27.09 3.67
N PHE A 68 7.49 -26.62 4.06
CA PHE A 68 8.24 -25.70 3.23
C PHE A 68 8.75 -26.48 2.02
N GLU A 69 8.14 -26.25 0.86
CA GLU A 69 8.74 -26.69 -0.41
C GLU A 69 10.04 -25.90 -0.58
N GLU A 70 11.17 -26.61 -0.57
CA GLU A 70 12.44 -26.01 -0.94
C GLU A 70 12.36 -25.65 -2.43
N LYS A 71 12.20 -24.36 -2.71
CA LYS A 71 12.33 -23.84 -4.08
C LYS A 71 13.75 -24.17 -4.57
N VAL A 72 13.87 -24.90 -5.68
CA VAL A 72 15.15 -25.34 -6.26
C VAL A 72 15.43 -24.56 -7.56
N GLY A 73 16.71 -24.32 -7.86
CA GLY A 73 17.16 -23.67 -9.10
C GLY A 73 16.73 -22.20 -9.20
N LYS A 74 16.32 -21.78 -10.40
CA LYS A 74 15.78 -20.44 -10.71
C LYS A 74 14.89 -19.82 -9.63
N GLU A 75 13.88 -20.54 -9.13
CA GLU A 75 12.92 -19.97 -8.16
C GLU A 75 13.55 -19.52 -6.84
N LYS A 76 14.64 -20.19 -6.43
CA LYS A 76 15.41 -19.82 -5.24
C LYS A 76 16.08 -18.47 -5.45
N ILE A 77 16.71 -18.29 -6.61
CA ILE A 77 17.44 -17.07 -6.97
C ILE A 77 16.46 -15.91 -7.11
N LEU A 78 15.31 -16.12 -7.75
CA LEU A 78 14.21 -15.14 -7.82
C LEU A 78 13.72 -14.73 -6.42
N THR A 79 13.62 -15.68 -5.49
CA THR A 79 13.25 -15.39 -4.09
C THR A 79 14.33 -14.60 -3.36
N GLN A 80 15.61 -14.84 -3.67
CA GLN A 80 16.72 -14.05 -3.13
C GLN A 80 16.69 -12.61 -3.65
N VAL A 81 16.41 -12.39 -4.94
CA VAL A 81 16.23 -11.05 -5.52
C VAL A 81 15.11 -10.30 -4.80
N MET A 82 13.93 -10.93 -4.63
CA MET A 82 12.82 -10.34 -3.87
C MET A 82 13.23 -9.99 -2.43
N ALA A 83 13.98 -10.87 -1.76
CA ALA A 83 14.43 -10.63 -0.39
C ALA A 83 15.44 -9.46 -0.30
N CYS A 84 16.31 -9.29 -1.29
CA CYS A 84 17.24 -8.17 -1.38
C CYS A 84 16.50 -6.86 -1.68
N LEU A 85 15.56 -6.87 -2.63
CA LEU A 85 14.73 -5.70 -2.95
C LEU A 85 13.95 -5.22 -1.73
N ASN A 86 13.31 -6.12 -0.98
CA ASN A 86 12.56 -5.73 0.22
C ASN A 86 13.43 -5.13 1.34
N LYS A 87 14.75 -5.31 1.28
CA LYS A 87 15.70 -4.70 2.23
C LYS A 87 16.27 -3.38 1.73
N LEU A 88 16.05 -3.02 0.46
CA LEU A 88 16.62 -1.86 -0.19
C LEU A 88 16.03 -0.56 0.38
N ASN A 89 16.90 0.37 0.75
CA ASN A 89 16.58 1.74 1.18
C ASN A 89 17.75 2.67 0.85
N GLU A 90 17.57 3.98 1.01
CA GLU A 90 18.60 4.98 0.70
C GLU A 90 19.96 4.71 1.37
N LYS A 91 19.96 4.21 2.61
CA LYS A 91 21.20 4.03 3.40
C LYS A 91 22.00 2.81 2.98
N ASN A 92 21.32 1.76 2.51
CA ASN A 92 21.96 0.51 2.10
C ASN A 92 21.89 0.27 0.60
N TYR A 93 21.51 1.29 -0.19
CA TYR A 93 21.28 1.17 -1.62
C TYR A 93 22.50 0.59 -2.35
N GLU A 94 23.69 1.18 -2.18
CA GLU A 94 24.90 0.74 -2.90
C GLU A 94 25.26 -0.72 -2.58
N LYS A 95 25.21 -1.10 -1.30
CA LYS A 95 25.48 -2.49 -0.89
C LYS A 95 24.40 -3.45 -1.40
N GLY A 96 23.14 -3.04 -1.36
CA GLY A 96 22.02 -3.83 -1.86
C GLY A 96 22.09 -4.03 -3.37
N LYS A 97 22.50 -2.98 -4.10
CA LYS A 97 22.74 -2.98 -5.54
C LYS A 97 23.82 -3.99 -5.93
N GLU A 98 25.00 -3.93 -5.29
CA GLU A 98 26.09 -4.88 -5.56
C GLU A 98 25.60 -6.33 -5.39
N GLN A 99 24.88 -6.60 -4.31
CA GLN A 99 24.30 -7.92 -4.04
C GLN A 99 23.29 -8.34 -5.11
N ILE A 100 22.41 -7.45 -5.56
CA ILE A 100 21.41 -7.77 -6.58
C ILE A 100 22.10 -8.07 -7.91
N ILE A 101 23.08 -7.26 -8.33
CA ILE A 101 23.81 -7.47 -9.58
C ILE A 101 24.55 -8.81 -9.57
N GLU A 102 25.18 -9.16 -8.45
CA GLU A 102 25.85 -10.46 -8.29
C GLU A 102 24.87 -11.63 -8.42
N ILE A 103 23.68 -11.53 -7.81
CA ILE A 103 22.64 -12.55 -7.89
C ILE A 103 22.11 -12.68 -9.34
N LEU A 104 21.88 -11.56 -10.03
CA LEU A 104 21.43 -11.55 -11.42
C LEU A 104 22.48 -12.16 -12.36
N ALA A 105 23.76 -11.85 -12.17
CA ALA A 105 24.85 -12.42 -12.95
C ALA A 105 25.03 -13.93 -12.70
N GLN A 106 24.68 -14.44 -11.52
CA GLN A 106 24.63 -15.88 -11.24
C GLN A 106 23.45 -16.54 -11.98
N LEU A 107 22.27 -15.92 -11.94
CA LEU A 107 21.09 -16.42 -12.63
C LEU A 107 21.33 -16.61 -14.13
N ASP A 108 21.87 -15.59 -14.79
CA ASP A 108 22.10 -15.62 -16.24
C ASP A 108 23.11 -16.72 -16.63
N LYS A 109 24.07 -17.05 -15.75
CA LYS A 109 25.04 -18.12 -15.96
C LYS A 109 24.44 -19.52 -15.80
N GLU A 110 23.52 -19.70 -14.86
CA GLU A 110 22.96 -21.01 -14.51
C GLU A 110 21.75 -21.39 -15.38
N GLU A 111 20.88 -20.41 -15.68
CA GLU A 111 19.53 -20.65 -16.20
C GLU A 111 19.26 -19.93 -17.55
N GLY A 112 20.24 -19.20 -18.10
CA GLY A 112 20.12 -18.51 -19.38
C GLY A 112 19.31 -17.21 -19.32
N ASP A 113 18.56 -16.87 -20.39
CA ASP A 113 17.77 -15.64 -20.45
C ASP A 113 16.54 -15.71 -19.53
N ASN A 114 16.58 -14.94 -18.46
CA ASN A 114 15.52 -14.81 -17.46
C ASN A 114 14.98 -13.38 -17.35
N SER A 115 15.19 -12.58 -18.40
CA SER A 115 14.88 -11.14 -18.43
C SER A 115 13.44 -10.84 -18.01
N SER A 116 12.47 -11.59 -18.54
CA SER A 116 11.05 -11.35 -18.24
C SER A 116 10.73 -11.55 -16.78
N ASP A 117 11.19 -12.66 -16.18
CA ASP A 117 10.89 -12.98 -14.77
C ASP A 117 11.54 -11.99 -13.81
N ILE A 118 12.74 -11.52 -14.14
CA ILE A 118 13.41 -10.48 -13.36
C ILE A 118 12.62 -9.17 -13.43
N ILE A 119 12.26 -8.71 -14.63
CA ILE A 119 11.45 -7.49 -14.78
C ILE A 119 10.13 -7.65 -14.03
N ASP A 120 9.47 -8.81 -14.14
CA ASP A 120 8.24 -9.11 -13.41
C ASP A 120 8.41 -9.04 -11.90
N ILE A 121 9.54 -9.50 -11.35
CA ILE A 121 9.81 -9.37 -9.91
C ILE A 121 9.95 -7.91 -9.49
N PHE A 122 10.71 -7.12 -10.24
CA PHE A 122 10.88 -5.69 -9.95
C PHE A 122 9.55 -4.95 -10.02
N VAL A 123 8.77 -5.19 -11.08
CA VAL A 123 7.45 -4.60 -11.27
C VAL A 123 6.52 -5.03 -10.14
N ASN A 124 6.35 -6.34 -9.91
CA ASN A 124 5.44 -6.85 -8.88
C ASN A 124 5.79 -6.37 -7.47
N THR A 125 7.09 -6.30 -7.14
CA THR A 125 7.55 -5.78 -5.84
C THR A 125 7.20 -4.30 -5.70
N SER A 126 7.33 -3.53 -6.78
CA SER A 126 6.95 -2.12 -6.84
C SER A 126 5.45 -1.90 -6.67
N LEU A 127 4.62 -2.71 -7.35
CA LEU A 127 3.16 -2.62 -7.23
C LEU A 127 2.67 -2.97 -5.82
N SER A 128 3.33 -3.92 -5.17
CA SER A 128 2.98 -4.35 -3.81
C SER A 128 3.49 -3.41 -2.72
N ASN A 129 4.50 -2.59 -3.00
CA ASN A 129 5.07 -1.69 -2.02
C ASN A 129 5.38 -0.30 -2.62
N PRO A 130 4.34 0.51 -2.88
CA PRO A 130 4.49 1.78 -3.61
C PRO A 130 5.41 2.79 -2.91
N PHE A 131 5.54 2.73 -1.58
CA PHE A 131 6.40 3.64 -0.81
C PHE A 131 7.87 3.55 -1.21
N TYR A 132 8.35 2.34 -1.53
CA TYR A 132 9.73 2.11 -1.96
C TYR A 132 9.86 1.99 -3.49
N CYS A 133 8.79 2.22 -4.25
CA CYS A 133 8.76 2.08 -5.71
C CYS A 133 9.91 2.84 -6.39
N LYS A 134 10.22 4.06 -5.92
CA LYS A 134 11.37 4.86 -6.38
C LYS A 134 12.69 4.09 -6.35
N HIS A 135 12.96 3.39 -5.25
CA HIS A 135 14.21 2.63 -5.09
C HIS A 135 14.25 1.41 -5.99
N TYR A 136 13.10 0.75 -6.16
CA TYR A 136 13.00 -0.45 -6.98
C TYR A 136 13.14 -0.12 -8.47
N ILE A 137 12.54 0.97 -8.94
CA ILE A 137 12.69 1.42 -10.32
C ILE A 137 14.12 1.86 -10.59
N LYS A 138 14.73 2.64 -9.68
CA LYS A 138 16.14 3.02 -9.83
C LYS A 138 17.03 1.77 -9.99
N MET A 139 16.84 0.75 -9.15
CA MET A 139 17.59 -0.50 -9.23
C MET A 139 17.27 -1.29 -10.51
N LEU A 140 16.01 -1.32 -10.96
CA LEU A 140 15.62 -1.96 -12.22
C LEU A 140 16.33 -1.31 -13.41
N LEU A 141 16.34 0.02 -13.48
CA LEU A 141 17.00 0.74 -14.57
C LEU A 141 18.51 0.52 -14.55
N GLU A 142 19.12 0.46 -13.37
CA GLU A 142 20.54 0.10 -13.25
C GLU A 142 20.83 -1.34 -13.71
N ALA A 143 19.96 -2.31 -13.39
CA ALA A 143 20.08 -3.67 -13.89
C ALA A 143 19.95 -3.73 -15.43
N VAL A 144 18.96 -3.02 -15.98
CA VAL A 144 18.73 -2.88 -17.42
C VAL A 144 19.93 -2.26 -18.16
N LEU A 145 20.58 -1.25 -17.55
CA LEU A 145 21.76 -0.60 -18.13
C LEU A 145 23.00 -1.50 -18.13
N ILE A 146 23.14 -2.39 -17.14
CA ILE A 146 24.29 -3.29 -17.02
C ILE A 146 24.12 -4.53 -17.90
N GLN A 147 22.89 -5.04 -18.03
CA GLN A 147 22.57 -6.28 -18.74
C GLN A 147 21.72 -5.96 -19.99
N GLU A 148 22.37 -5.88 -21.14
CA GLU A 148 21.75 -5.50 -22.42
C GLU A 148 20.51 -6.36 -22.76
N GLN A 149 20.53 -7.66 -22.41
CA GLN A 149 19.39 -8.56 -22.62
C GLN A 149 18.11 -8.10 -21.88
N TYR A 150 18.24 -7.44 -20.73
CA TYR A 150 17.10 -6.96 -19.96
C TYR A 150 16.49 -5.71 -20.61
N ASN A 151 17.31 -4.90 -21.29
CA ASN A 151 16.87 -3.70 -21.99
C ASN A 151 15.89 -4.01 -23.11
N ASP A 152 16.20 -5.00 -23.96
CA ASP A 152 15.33 -5.44 -25.05
C ASP A 152 13.96 -5.90 -24.55
N THR A 153 13.94 -6.60 -23.41
CA THR A 153 12.69 -7.07 -22.80
C THR A 153 11.92 -5.93 -22.15
N PHE A 154 12.63 -5.01 -21.47
CA PHE A 154 12.02 -3.89 -20.76
C PHE A 154 11.38 -2.88 -21.72
N ILE A 155 12.09 -2.47 -22.77
CA ILE A 155 11.59 -1.47 -23.75
C ILE A 155 10.34 -1.97 -24.50
N LYS A 156 10.21 -3.29 -24.70
CA LYS A 156 9.04 -3.89 -25.35
C LYS A 156 7.79 -3.88 -24.47
N ARG A 157 7.90 -3.60 -23.16
CA ARG A 157 6.75 -3.55 -22.26
C ARG A 157 6.08 -2.18 -22.31
N ASP A 158 4.78 -2.20 -22.60
CA ASP A 158 3.93 -1.02 -22.58
C ASP A 158 3.16 -0.96 -21.26
N PHE A 159 3.81 -0.40 -20.23
CA PHE A 159 3.22 -0.28 -18.90
C PHE A 159 1.98 0.62 -18.88
N ILE A 160 1.89 1.59 -19.80
CA ILE A 160 0.75 2.49 -19.91
C ILE A 160 -0.46 1.73 -20.46
N GLN A 161 -0.27 0.94 -21.52
CA GLN A 161 -1.33 0.12 -22.07
C GLN A 161 -1.76 -0.96 -21.07
N ASP A 162 -0.82 -1.60 -20.36
CA ASP A 162 -1.13 -2.52 -19.27
C ASP A 162 -1.98 -1.87 -18.19
N TYR A 163 -1.69 -0.62 -17.83
CA TYR A 163 -2.49 0.15 -16.87
C TYR A 163 -3.91 0.40 -17.38
N LYS A 164 -4.07 0.84 -18.63
CA LYS A 164 -5.38 1.04 -19.26
C LYS A 164 -6.19 -0.27 -19.30
N ASN A 165 -5.56 -1.38 -19.67
CA ASN A 165 -6.21 -2.69 -19.70
C ASN A 165 -6.72 -3.10 -18.31
N ARG A 166 -5.94 -2.85 -17.25
CA ARG A 166 -6.35 -3.14 -15.86
C ARG A 166 -7.50 -2.23 -15.40
N LEU A 167 -7.55 -0.97 -15.85
CA LEU A 167 -8.65 -0.05 -15.55
C LEU A 167 -9.98 -0.50 -16.18
N GLN A 168 -9.95 -1.18 -17.34
CA GLN A 168 -11.15 -1.76 -17.95
C GLN A 168 -11.66 -3.01 -17.21
N GLN A 169 -10.81 -3.63 -16.41
CA GLN A 169 -11.11 -4.86 -15.65
C GLN A 169 -11.54 -4.57 -14.21
N ILE A 170 -11.82 -3.31 -13.85
CA ILE A 170 -12.32 -2.98 -12.52
C ILE A 170 -13.68 -3.63 -12.34
N GLU A 171 -13.78 -4.42 -11.27
CA GLU A 171 -15.02 -5.05 -10.85
C GLU A 171 -15.30 -4.70 -9.39
N TYR A 172 -16.53 -4.95 -8.97
CA TYR A 172 -16.96 -4.77 -7.60
C TYR A 172 -17.81 -5.95 -7.16
N VAL A 173 -17.60 -6.38 -5.92
CA VAL A 173 -18.47 -7.32 -5.22
C VAL A 173 -18.55 -6.90 -3.76
N SER A 174 -19.72 -7.06 -3.14
CA SER A 174 -19.87 -6.80 -1.71
C SER A 174 -19.12 -7.86 -0.91
N SER A 175 -18.55 -7.48 0.24
CA SER A 175 -17.94 -8.42 1.19
C SER A 175 -18.94 -9.44 1.73
N ASP A 176 -20.23 -9.08 1.76
CA ASP A 176 -21.31 -9.94 2.22
C ASP A 176 -21.71 -11.00 1.17
N GLU A 177 -21.43 -10.73 -0.11
CA GLU A 177 -21.75 -11.62 -1.23
C GLU A 177 -20.63 -12.63 -1.48
N ASP A 178 -19.39 -12.14 -1.63
CA ASP A 178 -18.20 -12.97 -1.77
C ASP A 178 -16.98 -12.28 -1.15
N PHE A 179 -16.70 -12.65 0.11
CA PHE A 179 -15.59 -12.09 0.87
C PHE A 179 -14.22 -12.33 0.21
N ASN A 180 -14.01 -13.52 -0.37
CA ASN A 180 -12.72 -13.86 -0.96
C ASN A 180 -12.48 -13.07 -2.23
N LYS A 181 -13.50 -12.97 -3.09
CA LYS A 181 -13.44 -12.14 -4.29
C LYS A 181 -13.29 -10.67 -3.93
N HIS A 182 -14.04 -10.16 -2.93
CA HIS A 182 -13.89 -8.80 -2.43
C HIS A 182 -12.44 -8.50 -2.00
N CYS A 183 -11.81 -9.40 -1.24
CA CYS A 183 -10.40 -9.24 -0.84
C CYS A 183 -9.44 -9.22 -2.03
N ASN A 184 -9.67 -10.06 -3.05
CA ASN A 184 -8.84 -10.09 -4.25
C ASN A 184 -9.00 -8.83 -5.10
N ILE A 185 -10.23 -8.33 -5.25
CA ILE A 185 -10.54 -7.07 -5.92
C ILE A 185 -9.82 -5.92 -5.23
N ASN A 186 -9.88 -5.83 -3.91
CA ASN A 186 -9.18 -4.78 -3.16
C ASN A 186 -7.67 -4.84 -3.37
N LYS A 187 -7.07 -6.04 -3.35
CA LYS A 187 -5.65 -6.20 -3.67
C LYS A 187 -5.31 -5.74 -5.09
N GLU A 188 -6.17 -6.03 -6.07
CA GLU A 188 -5.95 -5.59 -7.44
C GLU A 188 -6.18 -4.08 -7.62
N ASN A 189 -7.12 -3.48 -6.88
CA ASN A 189 -7.29 -2.03 -6.79
C ASN A 189 -6.01 -1.37 -6.26
N ASP A 190 -5.42 -1.91 -5.20
CA ASP A 190 -4.16 -1.41 -4.63
C ASP A 190 -3.01 -1.56 -5.63
N ARG A 191 -2.92 -2.70 -6.33
CA ARG A 191 -1.92 -2.94 -7.38
C ARG A 191 -2.07 -2.00 -8.58
N ARG A 192 -3.30 -1.67 -9.00
CA ARG A 192 -3.57 -0.66 -10.04
C ARG A 192 -3.03 0.71 -9.66
N ARG A 193 -3.30 1.15 -8.42
CA ARG A 193 -2.74 2.42 -7.91
C ARG A 193 -1.21 2.35 -7.81
N GLY A 194 -0.66 1.21 -7.41
CA GLY A 194 0.78 0.95 -7.45
C GLY A 194 1.35 1.08 -8.85
N LEU A 195 0.63 0.65 -9.90
CA LEU A 195 1.07 0.75 -11.29
C LEU A 195 1.04 2.19 -11.79
N CYS A 196 0.04 2.98 -11.37
CA CYS A 196 0.02 4.42 -11.60
C CYS A 196 1.28 5.09 -11.01
N ILE A 197 1.63 4.79 -9.75
CA ILE A 197 2.84 5.30 -9.10
C ILE A 197 4.11 4.84 -9.83
N PHE A 198 4.15 3.58 -10.25
CA PHE A 198 5.27 3.02 -11.02
C PHE A 198 5.50 3.81 -12.33
N ILE A 199 4.43 4.09 -13.09
CA ILE A 199 4.51 4.88 -14.32
C ILE A 199 4.97 6.31 -14.05
N ILE A 200 4.48 6.95 -12.98
CA ILE A 200 4.93 8.29 -12.59
C ILE A 200 6.43 8.30 -12.30
N GLU A 201 6.94 7.29 -11.60
CA GLU A 201 8.38 7.21 -11.33
C GLU A 201 9.18 6.90 -12.61
N LEU A 202 8.64 6.16 -13.58
CA LEU A 202 9.26 6.05 -14.90
C LEU A 202 9.36 7.40 -15.61
N VAL A 203 8.38 8.29 -15.45
CA VAL A 203 8.46 9.68 -15.94
C VAL A 203 9.52 10.47 -15.19
N VAL A 204 9.61 10.34 -13.85
CA VAL A 204 10.67 10.98 -13.04
C VAL A 204 12.06 10.55 -13.49
N GLN A 205 12.24 9.29 -13.84
CA GLN A 205 13.49 8.74 -14.36
C GLN A 205 13.69 8.98 -15.87
N GLN A 206 12.82 9.77 -16.51
CA GLN A 206 12.88 10.13 -17.93
C GLN A 206 12.83 8.93 -18.89
N VAL A 207 12.20 7.83 -18.46
CA VAL A 207 11.89 6.68 -19.33
C VAL A 207 10.64 6.98 -20.17
N TYR A 208 9.69 7.72 -19.61
CA TYR A 208 8.51 8.23 -20.30
C TYR A 208 8.47 9.75 -20.24
N ASP A 209 7.93 10.37 -21.30
CA ASP A 209 7.71 11.81 -21.34
C ASP A 209 6.59 12.25 -20.40
N GLU A 210 6.67 13.49 -19.90
CA GLU A 210 5.68 14.09 -18.99
C GLU A 210 4.27 14.14 -19.60
N GLU A 211 4.17 14.30 -20.93
CA GLU A 211 2.94 14.19 -21.74
C GLU A 211 2.16 12.89 -21.47
N ASN A 212 2.85 11.79 -21.15
CA ASN A 212 2.18 10.53 -20.82
C ASN A 212 1.27 10.65 -19.59
N LEU A 213 1.63 11.49 -18.62
CA LEU A 213 0.79 11.74 -17.44
C LEU A 213 -0.51 12.46 -17.82
N TYR A 214 -0.44 13.41 -18.77
CA TYR A 214 -1.63 14.09 -19.28
C TYR A 214 -2.54 13.14 -20.07
N ASN A 215 -1.95 12.24 -20.86
CA ASN A 215 -2.70 11.21 -21.59
C ASN A 215 -3.41 10.24 -20.64
N ILE A 216 -2.76 9.82 -19.55
CA ILE A 216 -3.37 8.97 -18.52
C ILE A 216 -4.48 9.73 -17.78
N PHE A 217 -4.24 10.99 -17.44
CA PHE A 217 -5.26 11.83 -16.79
C PHE A 217 -6.50 11.95 -17.67
N THR A 218 -6.33 12.27 -18.95
CA THR A 218 -7.43 12.41 -19.92
C THR A 218 -8.21 11.11 -20.05
N TYR A 219 -7.52 9.97 -20.17
CA TYR A 219 -8.15 8.65 -20.22
C TYR A 219 -8.98 8.35 -18.96
N LEU A 220 -8.46 8.66 -17.76
CA LEU A 220 -9.22 8.46 -16.52
C LEU A 220 -10.47 9.36 -16.46
N ILE A 221 -10.40 10.58 -16.99
CA ILE A 221 -11.55 11.48 -17.08
C ILE A 221 -12.57 10.95 -18.07
N GLU A 222 -12.16 10.42 -19.22
CA GLU A 222 -13.05 9.79 -20.19
C GLU A 222 -13.82 8.63 -19.55
N VAL A 223 -13.12 7.71 -18.88
CA VAL A 223 -13.75 6.57 -18.20
C VAL A 223 -14.69 7.03 -17.06
N LEU A 224 -14.34 8.08 -16.33
CA LEU A 224 -15.21 8.70 -15.33
C LEU A 224 -16.50 9.22 -15.97
N GLU A 225 -16.39 9.94 -17.09
CA GLU A 225 -17.51 10.55 -17.80
C GLU A 225 -18.42 9.53 -18.49
N GLU A 226 -17.89 8.37 -18.91
CA GLU A 226 -18.69 7.26 -19.40
C GLU A 226 -19.55 6.62 -18.29
N ASN A 227 -19.03 6.56 -17.06
CA ASN A 227 -19.68 5.86 -15.95
C ASN A 227 -20.59 6.75 -15.08
N GLU A 228 -20.42 8.08 -15.14
CA GLU A 228 -21.05 9.02 -14.18
C GLU A 228 -22.59 9.01 -14.18
N THR A 229 -23.22 8.59 -15.27
CA THR A 229 -24.69 8.51 -15.37
C THR A 229 -25.27 7.17 -14.96
N ASP A 230 -24.45 6.14 -14.78
CA ASP A 230 -24.91 4.79 -14.43
C ASP A 230 -24.69 4.49 -12.95
N LYS A 231 -25.80 4.35 -12.22
CA LYS A 231 -25.77 3.99 -10.80
C LYS A 231 -25.18 2.60 -10.54
N ALA A 232 -25.31 1.66 -11.47
CA ALA A 232 -24.74 0.32 -11.32
C ALA A 232 -23.20 0.36 -11.31
N LEU A 233 -22.60 1.33 -12.00
CA LEU A 233 -21.16 1.50 -12.11
C LEU A 233 -20.56 2.34 -10.97
N THR A 234 -21.36 2.83 -10.03
CA THR A 234 -20.91 3.72 -8.94
C THR A 234 -19.63 3.26 -8.25
N ASN A 235 -19.52 1.98 -7.88
CA ASN A 235 -18.33 1.48 -7.18
C ASN A 235 -17.08 1.43 -8.09
N ILE A 236 -17.27 1.14 -9.37
CA ILE A 236 -16.20 1.17 -10.37
C ILE A 236 -15.74 2.63 -10.55
N THR A 237 -16.69 3.56 -10.65
CA THR A 237 -16.41 5.00 -10.71
C THR A 237 -15.65 5.49 -9.47
N GLU A 238 -15.91 4.95 -8.28
CA GLU A 238 -15.16 5.32 -7.06
C GLU A 238 -13.68 4.94 -7.19
N GLU A 239 -13.38 3.76 -7.74
CA GLU A 239 -12.01 3.33 -7.98
C GLU A 239 -11.31 4.14 -9.07
N ILE A 240 -12.02 4.61 -10.10
CA ILE A 240 -11.46 5.53 -11.10
C ILE A 240 -11.07 6.86 -10.44
N VAL A 241 -11.95 7.42 -9.60
CA VAL A 241 -11.65 8.67 -8.86
C VAL A 241 -10.47 8.49 -7.92
N GLU A 242 -10.29 7.31 -7.31
CA GLU A 242 -9.09 7.02 -6.52
C GLU A 242 -7.82 7.02 -7.36
N ASN A 243 -7.87 6.47 -8.58
CA ASN A 243 -6.74 6.51 -9.50
C ASN A 243 -6.42 7.94 -9.96
N ILE A 244 -7.43 8.77 -10.23
CA ILE A 244 -7.24 10.21 -10.52
C ILE A 244 -6.55 10.91 -9.34
N ASN A 245 -7.00 10.63 -8.12
CA ASN A 245 -6.40 11.19 -6.91
C ASN A 245 -4.93 10.77 -6.75
N VAL A 246 -4.61 9.48 -6.92
CA VAL A 246 -3.22 8.98 -6.85
C VAL A 246 -2.35 9.63 -7.91
N LEU A 247 -2.81 9.65 -9.18
CA LEU A 247 -2.09 10.28 -10.29
C LEU A 247 -1.78 11.74 -9.97
N PHE A 248 -2.80 12.52 -9.64
CA PHE A 248 -2.67 13.95 -9.42
C PHE A 248 -1.77 14.26 -8.21
N THR A 249 -2.03 13.62 -7.07
CA THR A 249 -1.30 13.93 -5.84
C THR A 249 0.15 13.49 -5.88
N THR A 250 0.45 12.37 -6.54
CA THR A 250 1.83 11.86 -6.64
C THR A 250 2.63 12.62 -7.69
N SER A 251 2.01 13.04 -8.79
CA SER A 251 2.69 13.75 -9.88
C SER A 251 2.61 15.28 -9.81
N TYR A 252 1.98 15.85 -8.78
CA TYR A 252 1.71 17.30 -8.67
C TYR A 252 2.95 18.16 -8.96
N ASP A 253 4.09 17.81 -8.39
CA ASP A 253 5.34 18.57 -8.55
C ASP A 253 5.87 18.57 -9.98
N ILE A 254 5.53 17.54 -10.77
CA ILE A 254 5.89 17.40 -12.19
C ILE A 254 4.90 18.18 -13.04
N ILE A 255 3.59 17.95 -12.84
CA ILE A 255 2.55 18.48 -13.73
C ILE A 255 2.34 19.98 -13.55
N LYS A 256 2.63 20.57 -12.38
CA LYS A 256 2.37 22.01 -12.10
C LYS A 256 3.20 22.97 -12.96
N SER A 257 4.34 22.50 -13.49
CA SER A 257 5.19 23.28 -14.40
C SER A 257 4.86 23.07 -15.87
N GLN A 258 3.89 22.21 -16.19
CA GLN A 258 3.58 21.82 -17.56
C GLN A 258 2.52 22.71 -18.20
N HIS A 259 2.62 22.88 -19.52
CA HIS A 259 1.72 23.75 -20.27
C HIS A 259 0.24 23.30 -20.23
N TYR A 260 -0.01 21.99 -20.03
CA TYR A 260 -1.35 21.42 -19.90
C TYR A 260 -1.95 21.54 -18.49
N PHE A 261 -1.22 22.08 -17.52
CA PHE A 261 -1.66 22.13 -16.12
C PHE A 261 -2.97 22.90 -15.93
N ASP A 262 -3.16 24.00 -16.66
CA ASP A 262 -4.40 24.78 -16.61
C ASP A 262 -5.62 23.96 -17.05
N ASN A 263 -5.48 23.14 -18.10
CA ASN A 263 -6.55 22.24 -18.55
C ASN A 263 -6.90 21.18 -17.50
N ILE A 264 -5.90 20.64 -16.79
CA ILE A 264 -6.12 19.71 -15.68
C ILE A 264 -6.92 20.41 -14.56
N LYS A 265 -6.53 21.64 -14.18
CA LYS A 265 -7.23 22.42 -13.15
C LYS A 265 -8.69 22.68 -13.50
N GLU A 266 -8.95 23.13 -14.72
CA GLU A 266 -10.31 23.39 -15.19
C GLU A 266 -11.16 22.12 -15.19
N THR A 267 -10.58 21.00 -15.63
CA THR A 267 -11.25 19.70 -15.64
C THR A 267 -11.58 19.23 -14.21
N LEU A 268 -10.65 19.33 -13.27
CA LEU A 268 -10.88 18.97 -11.86
C LEU A 268 -11.95 19.83 -11.21
N ARG A 269 -11.98 21.14 -11.49
CA ARG A 269 -13.03 22.06 -11.03
C ARG A 269 -14.40 21.65 -11.58
N ARG A 270 -14.49 21.29 -12.86
CA ARG A 270 -15.71 20.76 -13.47
C ARG A 270 -16.15 19.46 -12.80
N CYS A 271 -15.22 18.55 -12.49
CA CYS A 271 -15.53 17.29 -11.81
C CYS A 271 -16.13 17.49 -10.41
N LYS A 272 -15.64 18.47 -9.65
CA LYS A 272 -16.20 18.87 -8.33
C LYS A 272 -17.66 19.36 -8.42
N GLU A 273 -18.10 19.84 -9.58
CA GLU A 273 -19.45 20.40 -9.79
C GLU A 273 -20.47 19.38 -10.32
N LYS A 274 -20.08 18.12 -10.59
CA LYS A 274 -20.94 17.04 -11.12
C LYS A 274 -21.96 16.52 -10.10
N LYS A 275 -22.67 17.41 -9.41
CA LYS A 275 -23.79 17.08 -8.52
C LYS A 275 -24.91 16.41 -9.31
N ASP A 276 -25.69 15.58 -8.62
CA ASP A 276 -26.92 14.96 -9.12
C ASP A 276 -26.76 13.96 -10.28
N LYS A 277 -25.53 13.51 -10.56
CA LYS A 277 -25.29 12.38 -11.48
C LYS A 277 -25.42 11.04 -10.76
N ALA A 278 -26.16 10.10 -11.34
CA ALA A 278 -26.58 8.88 -10.66
C ALA A 278 -25.42 7.95 -10.26
N GLY A 279 -24.33 7.95 -11.02
CA GLY A 279 -23.10 7.21 -10.75
C GLY A 279 -22.05 7.98 -9.94
N ILE A 280 -22.35 9.22 -9.49
CA ILE A 280 -21.43 10.05 -8.70
C ILE A 280 -21.88 10.12 -7.25
N THR A 281 -20.99 9.72 -6.33
CA THR A 281 -21.25 9.83 -4.89
C THR A 281 -20.68 11.13 -4.30
N LYS A 282 -21.19 11.53 -3.14
CA LYS A 282 -20.61 12.63 -2.35
C LYS A 282 -19.14 12.38 -2.02
N ARG A 283 -18.75 11.12 -1.82
CA ARG A 283 -17.37 10.72 -1.52
C ARG A 283 -16.41 11.08 -2.65
N MET A 284 -16.81 10.81 -3.90
CA MET A 284 -16.04 11.24 -5.08
C MET A 284 -15.90 12.75 -5.15
N LEU A 285 -17.01 13.49 -4.92
CA LEU A 285 -16.99 14.94 -4.93
C LEU A 285 -16.05 15.50 -3.85
N PHE A 286 -16.07 14.94 -2.62
CA PHE A 286 -15.12 15.33 -1.58
C PHE A 286 -13.67 15.10 -1.99
N LYS A 287 -13.35 13.98 -2.65
CA LYS A 287 -12.00 13.78 -3.20
C LYS A 287 -11.61 14.86 -4.21
N PHE A 288 -12.51 15.23 -5.13
CA PHE A 288 -12.24 16.33 -6.05
C PHE A 288 -12.08 17.68 -5.32
N MET A 289 -12.80 17.91 -4.21
CA MET A 289 -12.59 19.08 -3.36
C MET A 289 -11.19 19.07 -2.74
N ASP A 290 -10.78 17.94 -2.14
CA ASP A 290 -9.46 17.78 -1.52
C ASP A 290 -8.32 17.97 -2.54
N ILE A 291 -8.53 17.49 -3.78
CA ILE A 291 -7.60 17.72 -4.90
C ILE A 291 -7.54 19.20 -5.26
N CYS A 292 -8.69 19.85 -5.42
CA CYS A 292 -8.76 21.28 -5.77
C CYS A 292 -8.16 22.19 -4.70
N ASP A 293 -8.23 21.79 -3.42
CA ASP A 293 -7.66 22.55 -2.31
C ASP A 293 -6.12 22.52 -2.31
N LYS A 294 -5.50 21.60 -3.07
CA LYS A 294 -4.04 21.52 -3.28
C LYS A 294 -3.55 22.31 -4.50
N LEU A 295 -4.46 22.85 -5.32
CA LEU A 295 -4.13 23.66 -6.51
C LEU A 295 -3.66 25.06 -6.15
#